data_AF-M4C672-F1
#
_entry.id   AF-M4C672-F1
#
_cell.length_a   1.000
_cell.length_b   1.000
_cell.length_c   1.000
_cell.angle_alpha   90.00
_cell.angle_beta   90.00
_cell.angle_gamma   90.00
#
_symmetry.space_group_name_H-M   'P 1'
#
loop_
_entity.id
_entity.type
_entity.pdbx_description
1 polymer ?
#
loop_
_entity_poly.entity_id
_entity_poly.type
_entity_poly.pdbx_seq_one_letter_code
_entity_poly.pdbx_strand_id
1 'polypeptide(L)'
;MVQNPDYRAGNGQAQYMPTSQAGMAVMTPGGIITSVGFRNPDGTISQRTNTALQGNYFGGNGVVNQFNYGAVGGQWTVGGDWKLGQSYDRTSLEPESNRDGLFTRLSFDVADNLNVFAEASYNKNEAYQWGGTNSDKGQRDHPLRQRLHSRRDQVAARCTGRRRSSTSAPRTPTSRRASRQRA
;
A
#
# COMPACT_ATOMS: atom_id res chain seq x y z
N MET A 1 -0.14 27.01 -1.99
CA MET A 1 -1.36 27.48 -1.31
C MET A 1 -1.68 26.52 -0.19
N VAL A 2 -2.07 27.01 0.98
CA VAL A 2 -2.42 26.18 2.14
C VAL A 2 -3.76 26.62 2.71
N GLN A 3 -4.40 25.76 3.49
CA GLN A 3 -5.64 26.11 4.18
C GLN A 3 -5.35 27.23 5.20
N ASN A 4 -6.16 28.28 5.16
CA ASN A 4 -6.05 29.39 6.09
C ASN A 4 -6.50 28.93 7.50
N PRO A 5 -5.65 29.02 8.54
CA PRO A 5 -5.99 28.65 9.91
C PRO A 5 -7.16 29.45 10.50
N ASP A 6 -7.33 30.70 10.07
CA ASP A 6 -8.36 31.59 10.61
C ASP A 6 -9.73 31.40 9.93
N TYR A 7 -9.78 30.65 8.83
CA TYR A 7 -11.00 30.47 8.02
C TYR A 7 -12.13 29.81 8.82
N ARG A 8 -13.31 30.44 8.79
CA ARG A 8 -14.56 29.91 9.31
C ARG A 8 -15.68 30.21 8.32
N ALA A 9 -16.63 29.28 8.17
CA ALA A 9 -17.78 29.52 7.31
C ALA A 9 -18.52 30.81 7.73
N GLY A 10 -18.65 31.77 6.81
CA GLY A 10 -19.31 33.05 7.05
C GLY A 10 -18.43 34.17 7.62
N ASN A 11 -17.13 33.95 7.89
CA ASN A 11 -16.24 35.01 8.39
C ASN A 11 -15.61 35.88 7.28
N GLY A 12 -15.95 35.63 6.01
CA GLY A 12 -15.47 36.39 4.85
C GLY A 12 -13.99 36.20 4.50
N GLN A 13 -13.25 35.39 5.27
CA GLN A 13 -11.85 35.10 4.96
C GLN A 13 -11.74 34.06 3.85
N ALA A 14 -10.62 34.10 3.11
CA ALA A 14 -10.33 33.08 2.12
C ALA A 14 -10.05 31.73 2.79
N GLN A 15 -10.58 30.64 2.21
CA GLN A 15 -10.33 29.27 2.68
C GLN A 15 -8.88 28.84 2.48
N TYR A 16 -8.22 29.38 1.44
CA TYR A 16 -6.82 29.11 1.13
C TYR A 16 -6.04 30.41 1.07
N MET A 17 -4.80 30.39 1.56
CA MET A 17 -3.88 31.52 1.47
C MET A 17 -2.53 31.12 0.87
N PRO A 18 -1.87 32.03 0.12
CA PRO A 18 -0.46 31.89 -0.21
C PRO A 18 0.38 32.23 1.03
N THR A 19 1.33 31.35 1.37
CA THR A 19 2.34 31.62 2.39
C THR A 19 3.60 30.83 2.05
N SER A 20 4.76 31.39 2.35
CA SER A 20 6.06 30.73 2.18
C SER A 20 6.48 29.94 3.42
N GLN A 21 5.82 30.15 4.56
CA GLN A 21 6.16 29.54 5.84
C GLN A 21 5.15 28.46 6.24
N ALA A 22 4.87 27.53 5.33
CA ALA A 22 3.96 26.43 5.60
C ALA A 22 4.53 25.07 5.24
N GLY A 23 4.19 24.08 6.05
CA GLY A 23 4.61 22.70 5.90
C GLY A 23 3.53 21.74 6.38
N MET A 24 3.73 20.45 6.15
CA MET A 24 2.78 19.44 6.57
C MET A 24 2.92 19.18 8.07
N ALA A 25 1.81 19.26 8.80
CA ALA A 25 1.75 19.01 10.25
C ALA A 25 1.72 17.50 10.59
N VAL A 26 1.62 16.66 9.58
CA VAL A 26 1.45 15.20 9.69
C VAL A 26 2.69 14.42 9.24
N MET A 27 3.76 15.11 8.84
CA MET A 27 5.00 14.47 8.44
C MET A 27 6.20 15.22 9.01
N THR A 28 7.20 14.45 9.41
CA THR A 28 8.54 14.92 9.76
C THR A 28 9.53 13.84 9.37
N PRO A 29 10.82 14.17 9.21
CA PRO A 29 11.88 13.17 9.14
C PRO A 29 11.81 12.23 10.36
N GLY A 30 11.81 10.93 10.10
CA GLY A 30 11.68 9.87 11.12
C GLY A 30 10.27 9.66 11.69
N GLY A 31 9.28 10.42 11.21
CA GLY A 31 7.88 10.28 11.58
C GLY A 31 7.47 11.09 12.82
N ILE A 32 6.18 11.39 12.90
CA ILE A 32 5.55 12.19 13.96
C ILE A 32 4.29 11.48 14.44
N ILE A 33 4.03 11.52 15.75
CA ILE A 33 2.78 11.02 16.32
C ILE A 33 1.67 12.05 16.09
N THR A 34 0.70 11.71 15.24
CA THR A 34 -0.41 12.60 14.88
C THR A 34 -1.68 12.34 15.70
N SER A 35 -1.89 11.12 16.17
CA SER A 35 -2.95 10.73 17.09
C SER A 35 -2.57 9.50 17.89
N VAL A 36 -3.26 9.28 19.02
CA VAL A 36 -3.08 8.08 19.85
C VAL A 36 -4.38 7.30 19.88
N GLY A 37 -4.32 6.02 19.57
CA GLY A 37 -5.47 5.12 19.65
C GLY A 37 -5.51 4.39 20.99
N PHE A 38 -6.67 4.39 21.65
CA PHE A 38 -6.93 3.58 22.83
C PHE A 38 -7.93 2.48 22.47
N ARG A 39 -7.63 1.24 22.87
CA ARG A 39 -8.56 0.12 22.74
C ARG A 39 -9.60 0.21 23.86
N ASN A 40 -10.85 0.33 23.46
CA ASN A 40 -11.99 0.30 24.37
C ASN A 40 -12.33 -1.15 24.77
N PRO A 41 -13.02 -1.36 25.91
CA PRO A 41 -13.45 -2.69 26.34
C PRO A 41 -14.38 -3.42 25.36
N ASP A 42 -15.09 -2.68 24.51
CA ASP A 42 -15.97 -3.22 23.45
C ASP A 42 -15.20 -3.67 22.19
N GLY A 43 -13.87 -3.53 22.18
CA GLY A 43 -13.00 -3.89 21.06
C GLY A 43 -12.79 -2.78 20.01
N THR A 44 -13.45 -1.63 20.13
CA THR A 44 -13.26 -0.49 19.23
C THR A 44 -11.97 0.29 19.55
N ILE A 45 -11.47 1.07 18.58
CA ILE A 45 -10.31 1.97 18.76
C ILE A 45 -10.81 3.41 18.72
N SER A 46 -10.65 4.16 19.82
CA SER A 46 -10.90 5.60 19.84
C SER A 46 -9.59 6.36 19.69
N GLN A 47 -9.47 7.17 18.63
CA GLN A 47 -8.34 8.06 18.44
C GLN A 47 -8.53 9.35 19.24
N ARG A 48 -7.52 9.75 20.00
CA ARG A 48 -7.43 11.09 20.60
C ARG A 48 -6.36 11.91 19.91
N THR A 49 -6.72 13.15 19.62
CA THR A 49 -5.80 14.25 19.32
C THR A 49 -5.59 15.09 20.58
N ASN A 50 -4.60 15.98 20.60
CA ASN A 50 -4.20 16.81 21.73
C ASN A 50 -3.79 16.00 22.98
N THR A 51 -2.90 15.04 22.78
CA THR A 51 -2.32 14.24 23.87
C THR A 51 -0.86 14.62 24.08
N ALA A 52 -0.28 14.31 25.24
CA ALA A 52 1.15 14.53 25.51
C ALA A 52 2.09 13.79 24.55
N LEU A 53 1.59 12.80 23.81
CA LEU A 53 2.36 12.08 22.80
C LEU A 53 2.27 12.72 21.42
N GLN A 54 1.23 13.51 21.16
CA GLN A 54 1.03 14.14 19.86
C GLN A 54 2.13 15.19 19.62
N GLY A 55 2.68 15.21 18.41
CA GLY A 55 3.75 16.12 18.05
C GLY A 55 5.14 15.62 18.41
N ASN A 56 5.27 14.53 19.16
CA ASN A 56 6.57 13.89 19.32
C ASN A 56 7.01 13.31 17.97
N TYR A 57 8.21 13.70 17.53
CA TYR A 57 8.84 13.21 16.32
C TYR A 57 10.22 12.63 16.60
N PHE A 58 10.66 11.73 15.73
CA PHE A 58 11.90 10.97 15.91
C PHE A 58 12.98 11.53 15.00
N GLY A 59 13.89 12.32 15.57
CA GLY A 59 15.02 12.91 14.87
C GLY A 59 16.14 11.91 14.56
N GLY A 60 17.25 12.43 14.03
CA GLY A 60 18.46 11.64 13.78
C GLY A 60 18.94 10.93 15.04
N ASN A 61 19.48 9.72 14.87
CA ASN A 61 19.96 8.86 15.97
C ASN A 61 18.88 8.46 16.99
N GLY A 62 17.59 8.56 16.65
CA GLY A 62 16.48 8.14 17.51
C GLY A 62 16.12 9.13 18.63
N VAL A 63 16.62 10.37 18.56
CA VAL A 63 16.28 11.42 19.53
C VAL A 63 14.80 11.81 19.38
N VAL A 64 14.05 11.80 20.47
CA VAL A 64 12.64 12.25 20.48
C VAL A 64 12.60 13.76 20.74
N ASN A 65 11.92 14.49 19.87
CA ASN A 65 11.74 15.94 19.96
C ASN A 65 10.25 16.30 19.83
N GLN A 66 9.86 17.46 20.35
CA GLN A 66 8.49 17.98 20.23
C GLN A 66 8.38 18.92 19.04
N PHE A 67 7.39 18.69 18.18
CA PHE A 67 7.07 19.54 17.03
C PHE A 67 6.28 20.78 17.44
N ASN A 68 6.72 21.96 17.02
CA ASN A 68 5.99 23.20 17.19
C ASN A 68 5.03 23.44 16.01
N TYR A 69 3.74 23.21 16.25
CA TYR A 69 2.67 23.28 15.24
C TYR A 69 2.29 24.68 14.76
N GLY A 70 2.71 25.78 15.41
CA GLY A 70 2.31 27.14 15.01
C GLY A 70 0.79 27.28 14.81
N ALA A 71 0.37 27.99 13.76
CA ALA A 71 -1.04 28.07 13.36
C ALA A 71 -1.41 26.91 12.43
N VAL A 72 -2.42 26.11 12.78
CA VAL A 72 -2.79 24.90 12.02
C VAL A 72 -4.06 25.13 11.20
N GLY A 73 -3.96 24.93 9.89
CA GLY A 73 -5.07 24.91 8.94
C GLY A 73 -5.18 23.53 8.31
N GLY A 74 -6.07 22.68 8.84
CA GLY A 74 -6.23 21.30 8.37
C GLY A 74 -4.97 20.46 8.57
N GLN A 75 -4.39 19.95 7.49
CA GLN A 75 -3.15 19.16 7.52
C GLN A 75 -1.86 20.01 7.49
N TRP A 76 -2.01 21.33 7.32
CA TRP A 76 -0.91 22.27 7.17
C TRP A 76 -0.66 23.02 8.47
N THR A 77 0.61 23.22 8.79
CA THR A 77 1.07 24.18 9.80
C THR A 77 1.66 25.41 9.11
N VAL A 78 1.43 26.58 9.70
CA VAL A 78 2.00 27.86 9.28
C VAL A 78 2.81 28.43 10.44
N GLY A 79 4.09 28.73 10.19
CA GLY A 79 5.05 29.09 11.24
C GLY A 79 5.55 27.86 12.01
N GLY A 80 6.08 28.08 13.23
CA GLY A 80 6.66 27.00 14.03
C GLY A 80 7.74 26.22 13.29
N ASP A 81 7.64 24.88 13.33
CA ASP A 81 8.58 23.96 12.68
C ASP A 81 8.15 23.54 11.26
N TRP A 82 7.48 24.44 10.53
CA TRP A 82 7.00 24.19 9.17
C TRP A 82 8.06 23.58 8.22
N LYS A 83 9.35 23.97 8.37
CA LYS A 83 10.45 23.44 7.54
C LYS A 83 10.66 21.93 7.72
N LEU A 84 10.40 21.38 8.90
CA LEU A 84 10.49 19.94 9.14
C LEU A 84 9.37 19.17 8.41
N GLY A 85 8.22 19.80 8.22
CA GLY A 85 7.11 19.26 7.45
C GLY A 85 7.24 19.42 5.93
N GLN A 86 8.36 19.94 5.44
CA GLN A 86 8.65 20.08 4.02
C GLN A 86 9.62 18.99 3.55
N SER A 87 9.23 18.27 2.51
CA SER A 87 10.05 17.22 1.88
C SER A 87 10.85 17.75 0.69
N TYR A 88 10.65 19.01 0.29
CA TYR A 88 11.18 19.56 -0.96
C TYR A 88 12.70 19.47 -1.07
N ASP A 89 13.42 19.75 0.02
CA ASP A 89 14.89 19.74 0.02
C ASP A 89 15.50 18.34 0.17
N ARG A 90 14.65 17.32 0.34
CA ARG A 90 15.11 15.95 0.59
C ARG A 90 14.78 15.02 -0.57
N THR A 91 13.84 15.35 -1.45
CA THR A 91 13.50 14.46 -2.57
C THR A 91 14.54 14.56 -3.68
N SER A 92 15.05 13.42 -4.13
CA SER A 92 15.89 13.35 -5.33
C SER A 92 15.09 13.85 -6.54
N LEU A 93 15.59 14.89 -7.22
CA LEU A 93 14.96 15.41 -8.46
C LEU A 93 15.06 14.41 -9.61
N GLU A 94 16.11 13.59 -9.61
CA GLU A 94 16.33 12.51 -10.57
C GLU A 94 16.68 11.23 -9.80
N PRO A 95 15.93 10.14 -9.97
CA PRO A 95 16.31 8.85 -9.42
C PRO A 95 17.55 8.36 -10.16
N GLU A 96 18.56 7.91 -9.42
CA GLU A 96 19.69 7.20 -10.02
C GLU A 96 19.16 5.90 -10.62
N SER A 97 19.41 5.67 -11.90
CA SER A 97 19.00 4.46 -12.61
C SER A 97 20.21 3.81 -13.25
N ASN A 98 20.54 2.60 -12.81
CA ASN A 98 21.59 1.79 -13.40
C ASN A 98 20.98 0.56 -14.08
N ARG A 99 21.24 0.40 -15.38
CA ARG A 99 20.70 -0.70 -16.18
C ARG A 99 21.81 -1.43 -16.89
N ASP A 100 22.03 -2.67 -16.47
CA ASP A 100 23.00 -3.57 -17.08
C ASP A 100 22.26 -4.61 -17.94
N GLY A 101 22.76 -4.85 -19.15
CA GLY A 101 22.17 -5.80 -20.08
C GLY A 101 23.25 -6.60 -20.80
N LEU A 102 23.04 -7.92 -20.88
CA LEU A 102 23.85 -8.83 -21.67
C LEU A 102 22.93 -9.57 -22.64
N PHE A 103 23.25 -9.52 -23.93
CA PHE A 103 22.56 -10.27 -24.97
C PHE A 103 23.57 -11.11 -25.74
N THR A 104 23.27 -12.39 -25.90
CA THR A 104 24.12 -13.33 -26.62
C THR A 104 23.29 -14.18 -27.55
N ARG A 105 23.79 -14.35 -28.79
CA ARG A 105 23.20 -15.23 -29.80
C ARG A 105 24.29 -16.12 -30.38
N LEU A 106 24.02 -17.41 -30.44
CA LEU A 106 24.84 -18.41 -31.10
C LEU A 106 24.04 -18.97 -32.27
N SER A 107 24.69 -19.17 -33.41
CA SER A 107 24.10 -19.81 -34.59
C SER A 107 25.12 -20.76 -35.18
N PHE A 108 24.65 -21.93 -35.60
CA PHE A 108 25.48 -23.00 -36.12
C PHE A 108 24.76 -23.71 -37.26
N ASP A 109 25.45 -23.89 -38.38
CA ASP A 109 24.97 -24.69 -39.50
C ASP A 109 25.33 -26.15 -39.25
N VAL A 110 24.32 -27.00 -39.09
CA VAL A 110 24.47 -28.43 -38.80
C VAL A 110 24.53 -29.24 -40.10
N ALA A 111 23.88 -28.76 -41.17
CA ALA A 111 23.93 -29.30 -42.53
C ALA A 111 23.63 -28.17 -43.53
N ASP A 112 23.86 -28.40 -44.83
CA ASP A 112 23.65 -27.42 -45.91
C ASP A 112 22.22 -26.83 -45.97
N ASN A 113 21.26 -27.46 -45.29
CA ASN A 113 19.87 -27.04 -45.19
C ASN A 113 19.34 -26.84 -43.76
N LEU A 114 20.19 -26.94 -42.73
CA LEU A 114 19.75 -26.86 -41.33
C LEU A 114 20.66 -25.95 -40.51
N ASN A 115 20.10 -24.82 -40.09
CA ASN A 115 20.71 -23.89 -39.13
C ASN A 115 19.98 -23.99 -37.78
N VAL A 116 20.76 -24.08 -36.71
CA VAL A 116 20.26 -24.03 -35.33
C VAL A 116 20.80 -22.77 -34.68
N PHE A 117 19.95 -22.08 -33.92
CA PHE A 117 20.35 -20.92 -33.14
C PHE A 117 19.87 -21.00 -31.70
N ALA A 118 20.62 -20.36 -30.81
CA ALA A 118 20.30 -20.21 -29.41
C ALA A 118 20.51 -18.74 -29.01
N GLU A 119 19.54 -18.19 -28.29
CA GLU A 119 19.57 -16.80 -27.81
C GLU A 119 19.38 -16.78 -26.30
N ALA A 120 20.17 -15.95 -25.63
CA ALA A 120 20.05 -15.70 -24.21
C ALA A 120 20.21 -14.21 -23.95
N SER A 121 19.41 -13.69 -23.02
CA SER A 121 19.52 -12.31 -22.57
C SER A 121 19.38 -12.25 -21.05
N TYR A 122 20.15 -11.37 -20.44
CA TYR A 122 20.09 -11.07 -19.02
C TYR A 122 20.05 -9.55 -18.86
N ASN A 123 19.06 -9.06 -18.14
CA ASN A 123 18.92 -7.63 -17.87
C ASN A 123 18.73 -7.42 -16.36
N LYS A 124 19.46 -6.46 -15.81
CA LYS A 124 19.36 -6.01 -14.43
C LYS A 124 19.08 -4.51 -14.43
N ASN A 125 18.17 -4.07 -13.57
CA ASN A 125 17.85 -2.66 -13.39
C ASN A 125 17.81 -2.38 -11.88
N GLU A 126 18.56 -1.38 -11.45
CA GLU A 126 18.53 -0.82 -10.11
C GLU A 126 18.13 0.65 -10.19
N ALA A 127 17.23 1.07 -9.32
CA ALA A 127 16.79 2.45 -9.23
C ALA A 127 16.83 2.91 -7.77
N TYR A 128 17.65 3.94 -7.49
CA TYR A 128 17.75 4.54 -6.17
C TYR A 128 17.10 5.92 -6.18
N GLN A 129 16.23 6.17 -5.21
CA GLN A 129 15.59 7.47 -5.01
C GLN A 129 15.50 7.78 -3.52
N TRP A 130 15.75 9.03 -3.16
CA TRP A 130 15.41 9.53 -1.82
C TRP A 130 14.07 10.25 -1.90
N GLY A 131 13.10 9.86 -1.08
CA GLY A 131 11.79 10.55 -0.97
C GLY A 131 10.59 9.88 -1.64
N GLY A 132 10.75 8.68 -2.20
CA GLY A 132 9.64 7.87 -2.75
C GLY A 132 9.75 6.42 -2.29
N THR A 133 8.62 5.74 -2.11
CA THR A 133 8.57 4.32 -1.78
C THR A 133 9.42 3.50 -2.75
N ASN A 134 10.40 2.78 -2.21
CA ASN A 134 11.32 1.91 -2.95
C ASN A 134 10.55 1.03 -3.94
N SER A 135 10.79 1.24 -5.23
CA SER A 135 10.28 0.37 -6.29
C SER A 135 11.23 -0.79 -6.47
N ASP A 136 11.14 -1.79 -5.59
CA ASP A 136 11.65 -3.13 -5.89
C ASP A 136 10.75 -3.75 -6.96
N LYS A 137 10.86 -3.30 -8.22
CA LYS A 137 10.28 -3.98 -9.39
C LYS A 137 11.26 -4.97 -10.00
N GLY A 138 11.98 -5.68 -9.15
CA GLY A 138 12.74 -6.86 -9.53
C GLY A 138 11.78 -8.03 -9.76
N GLN A 139 11.08 -8.05 -10.89
CA GLN A 139 10.46 -9.28 -11.36
C GLN A 139 11.58 -10.23 -11.79
N ARG A 140 12.06 -11.02 -10.82
CA ARG A 140 12.86 -12.21 -11.12
C ARG A 140 11.89 -13.20 -11.76
N ASP A 141 11.85 -13.24 -13.08
CA ASP A 141 11.29 -14.38 -13.81
C ASP A 141 12.20 -15.58 -13.56
N HIS A 142 12.06 -16.17 -12.38
CA HIS A 142 12.59 -17.46 -12.05
C HIS A 142 11.78 -18.47 -12.87
N PRO A 143 12.38 -19.34 -13.70
CA PRO A 143 11.67 -20.45 -14.32
C PRO A 143 11.40 -21.51 -13.24
N LEU A 144 10.61 -21.15 -12.23
CA LEU A 144 9.96 -22.10 -11.36
C LEU A 144 8.88 -22.73 -12.22
N ARG A 145 9.11 -24.00 -12.58
CA ARG A 145 8.11 -24.94 -13.07
C ARG A 145 6.84 -24.75 -12.23
N GLN A 146 5.91 -23.95 -12.73
CA GLN A 146 4.53 -24.01 -12.27
C GLN A 146 4.05 -25.39 -12.69
N ARG A 147 4.12 -26.36 -11.76
CA ARG A 147 3.14 -27.44 -11.74
C ARG A 147 1.80 -26.75 -11.52
N LEU A 148 1.21 -26.35 -12.63
CA LEU A 148 -0.19 -25.98 -12.71
C LEU A 148 -0.93 -27.17 -12.10
N HIS A 149 -1.46 -27.01 -10.88
CA HIS A 149 -2.51 -27.88 -10.40
C HIS A 149 -3.74 -27.55 -11.23
N SER A 150 -3.76 -28.08 -12.45
CA SER A 150 -4.97 -28.16 -13.26
C SER A 150 -5.86 -29.19 -12.60
N ARG A 151 -6.67 -28.76 -11.63
CA ARG A 151 -7.94 -29.42 -11.35
C ARG A 151 -8.90 -29.10 -12.50
N ARG A 152 -8.62 -29.66 -13.67
CA ARG A 152 -9.56 -29.81 -14.78
C ARG A 152 -9.27 -31.13 -15.50
N ASP A 153 -9.28 -32.22 -14.74
CA ASP A 153 -9.70 -33.49 -15.29
C ASP A 153 -11.21 -33.57 -15.10
N GLN A 154 -11.92 -33.38 -16.20
CA GLN A 154 -13.05 -34.20 -16.65
C GLN A 154 -13.78 -33.42 -17.73
N VAL A 155 -13.59 -33.80 -19.00
CA VAL A 155 -14.63 -34.24 -19.93
C VAL A 155 -13.91 -34.63 -21.23
N ALA A 156 -13.63 -35.93 -21.40
CA ALA A 156 -13.59 -36.60 -22.71
C ALA A 156 -13.22 -38.09 -22.53
N ALA A 157 -14.17 -38.89 -22.05
CA ALA A 157 -14.18 -40.33 -22.31
C ALA A 157 -15.61 -40.85 -22.24
N ARG A 158 -16.28 -40.75 -23.38
CA ARG A 158 -17.50 -41.48 -23.73
C ARG A 158 -17.15 -42.97 -23.74
N CYS A 159 -17.66 -43.76 -22.79
CA CYS A 159 -17.85 -45.21 -22.94
C CYS A 159 -18.81 -45.76 -21.86
N THR A 160 -20.06 -45.92 -22.28
CA THR A 160 -20.87 -47.15 -22.10
C THR A 160 -21.19 -47.64 -20.68
N GLY A 161 -22.48 -47.57 -20.31
CA GLY A 161 -23.11 -48.67 -19.57
C GLY A 161 -23.95 -48.35 -18.32
N ARG A 162 -25.26 -48.25 -18.54
CA ARG A 162 -26.27 -49.13 -17.91
C ARG A 162 -26.75 -48.84 -16.45
N ARG A 163 -28.03 -48.41 -16.41
CA ARG A 163 -29.16 -48.77 -15.51
C ARG A 163 -29.31 -48.13 -14.11
N ARG A 164 -30.37 -47.30 -14.04
CA ARG A 164 -31.57 -47.31 -13.16
C ARG A 164 -31.41 -47.51 -11.64
N SER A 165 -31.93 -46.55 -10.86
CA SER A 165 -33.03 -46.63 -9.85
C SER A 165 -32.84 -45.49 -8.81
N SER A 166 -33.67 -44.43 -8.81
CA SER A 166 -34.92 -44.21 -8.04
C SER A 166 -34.83 -44.53 -6.54
N THR A 167 -35.10 -43.54 -5.65
CA THR A 167 -35.72 -43.60 -4.29
C THR A 167 -35.35 -42.31 -3.51
N SER A 168 -36.14 -41.23 -3.61
CA SER A 168 -37.19 -40.73 -2.68
C SER A 168 -36.70 -39.88 -1.48
N ALA A 169 -37.12 -38.60 -1.43
CA ALA A 169 -37.28 -37.80 -0.20
C ALA A 169 -38.48 -38.36 0.63
N PRO A 170 -38.80 -37.96 1.90
CA PRO A 170 -39.01 -36.56 2.32
C PRO A 170 -38.91 -36.21 3.86
N ARG A 171 -39.30 -34.96 4.19
CA ARG A 171 -39.99 -34.44 5.41
C ARG A 171 -39.21 -33.76 6.57
N THR A 172 -39.38 -32.43 6.64
CA THR A 172 -39.56 -31.59 7.86
C THR A 172 -40.90 -31.95 8.56
N PRO A 173 -41.12 -31.73 9.88
CA PRO A 173 -41.69 -30.44 10.38
C PRO A 173 -41.45 -30.04 11.88
N THR A 174 -41.35 -28.71 12.12
CA THR A 174 -42.13 -27.88 13.10
C THR A 174 -41.96 -27.93 14.64
N SER A 175 -42.00 -26.72 15.22
CA SER A 175 -42.43 -26.26 16.57
C SER A 175 -41.32 -26.05 17.62
N ARG A 176 -41.34 -25.05 18.52
CA ARG A 176 -42.48 -24.45 19.24
C ARG A 176 -42.07 -23.16 20.00
N ARG A 177 -43.02 -22.22 20.11
CA ARG A 177 -43.09 -21.01 20.95
C ARG A 177 -42.81 -21.21 22.46
N ALA A 178 -42.26 -20.18 23.10
CA ALA A 178 -42.68 -19.59 24.40
C ALA A 178 -41.97 -18.22 24.52
N SER A 179 -42.54 -17.02 24.67
CA SER A 179 -43.61 -16.40 25.49
C SER A 179 -43.34 -16.35 27.00
N ARG A 180 -43.43 -15.11 27.55
CA ARG A 180 -43.43 -14.65 28.97
C ARG A 180 -42.04 -14.25 29.51
N GLN A 181 -41.86 -13.20 30.33
CA GLN A 181 -42.79 -12.35 31.07
C GLN A 181 -42.10 -11.02 31.48
N ARG A 182 -42.93 -9.98 31.72
CA ARG A 182 -42.70 -8.77 32.54
C ARG A 182 -41.97 -9.10 33.87
N ALA A 183 -41.27 -8.20 34.55
CA ALA A 183 -41.47 -6.78 34.81
C ALA A 183 -40.12 -6.11 35.16
#